data_AF-A0A856MGK2-F1
#
_entry.id   AF-A0A856MGK2-F1
#
_cell.length_a   1.000
_cell.length_b   1.000
_cell.length_c   1.000
_cell.angle_alpha   90.00
_cell.angle_beta   90.00
_cell.angle_gamma   90.00
#
_symmetry.space_group_name_H-M   'P 1'
#
loop_
_entity.id
_entity.type
_entity.pdbx_description
1 polymer ?
#
loop_
_entity_poly.entity_id
_entity_poly.type
_entity_poly.pdbx_seq_one_letter_code
_entity_poly.pdbx_strand_id
1 'polypeptide(L)'
;MIRKKITGLFAATAAITSVFSAVTPASAATFTWENLTPYEVKDKSTDDSGFQSRIPEFQQYVQQERIAIPEDTLNKLDPTKLSLKNDHNVRVWFLNEGAGYKNQLAYEAINGSDYQKGLVFDNISCNTSNGANSTCQMGEENGVLNIGDYVDLGTKAAGTKLNFFLKADGFNNPNGYVYGADATQNPDKLNHLVAYETDGYLLVGFEDLYGPKGLKSDGNGLLTADRDFNDVVFLIDLGRDNIATVPESASAIALLGMGGVGVVLQQRRRRQKQAKQIA
;
A
#
# COMPACT_ATOMS: atom_id res chain seq x y z
N MET A 1 57.75 -42.85 6.04
CA MET A 1 57.43 -41.42 5.89
C MET A 1 55.99 -41.31 5.41
N ILE A 2 55.14 -40.67 6.22
CA ILE A 2 53.87 -39.99 5.89
C ILE A 2 52.64 -40.82 5.44
N ARG A 3 51.70 -40.85 6.40
CA ARG A 3 50.26 -41.20 6.40
C ARG A 3 49.45 -40.77 5.16
N LYS A 4 48.38 -41.51 4.88
CA LYS A 4 47.00 -40.94 4.86
C LYS A 4 45.93 -42.03 4.95
N LYS A 5 45.12 -41.95 6.01
CA LYS A 5 43.88 -42.71 6.23
C LYS A 5 42.78 -42.10 5.36
N ILE A 6 42.01 -42.93 4.66
CA ILE A 6 40.77 -42.52 4.01
C ILE A 6 39.65 -42.79 5.01
N THR A 7 39.12 -41.74 5.62
CA THR A 7 37.93 -41.77 6.45
C THR A 7 36.74 -41.47 5.54
N GLY A 8 35.91 -42.47 5.26
CA GLY A 8 34.64 -42.26 4.55
C GLY A 8 33.62 -41.58 5.45
N LEU A 9 33.13 -40.42 5.04
CA LEU A 9 32.02 -39.73 5.70
C LEU A 9 30.72 -40.20 5.03
N PHE A 10 29.91 -40.98 5.74
CA PHE A 10 28.53 -41.24 5.34
C PHE A 10 27.70 -39.98 5.63
N ALA A 11 27.29 -39.27 4.58
CA ALA A 11 26.27 -38.22 4.70
C ALA A 11 24.89 -38.89 4.68
N ALA A 12 24.27 -39.01 5.85
CA ALA A 12 22.86 -39.37 5.95
C ALA A 12 22.01 -38.15 5.56
N THR A 13 21.49 -38.13 4.33
CA THR A 13 20.45 -37.19 3.93
C THR A 13 19.13 -37.59 4.59
N ALA A 14 18.77 -36.90 5.67
CA ALA A 14 17.43 -36.93 6.22
C ALA A 14 16.50 -36.14 5.26
N ALA A 15 15.70 -36.86 4.48
CA ALA A 15 14.63 -36.26 3.70
C ALA A 15 13.47 -35.92 4.66
N ILE A 16 13.37 -34.64 5.05
CA ILE A 16 12.19 -34.12 5.74
C ILE A 16 11.12 -33.92 4.67
N THR A 17 10.27 -34.93 4.45
CA THR A 17 9.02 -34.77 3.70
C THR A 17 8.02 -34.02 4.58
N SER A 18 8.13 -32.70 4.64
CA SER A 18 7.05 -31.85 5.14
C SER A 18 5.95 -31.84 4.08
N VAL A 19 4.88 -32.59 4.33
CA VAL A 19 3.65 -32.51 3.55
C VAL A 19 2.99 -31.17 3.92
N PHE A 20 3.35 -30.10 3.20
CA PHE A 20 2.53 -28.91 3.22
C PHE A 20 1.27 -29.24 2.44
N SER A 21 0.18 -29.52 3.15
CA SER A 21 -1.15 -29.35 2.59
C SER A 21 -1.26 -27.90 2.15
N ALA A 22 -1.05 -27.65 0.86
CA ALA A 22 -1.40 -26.39 0.25
C ALA A 22 -2.91 -26.26 0.38
N VAL A 23 -3.37 -25.63 1.45
CA VAL A 23 -4.66 -24.96 1.46
C VAL A 23 -4.57 -23.93 0.34
N THR A 24 -5.10 -24.29 -0.82
CA THR A 24 -5.44 -23.31 -1.86
C THR A 24 -6.28 -22.24 -1.17
N PRO A 25 -5.87 -20.97 -1.18
CA PRO A 25 -6.72 -19.92 -0.63
C PRO A 25 -8.06 -20.00 -1.38
N ALA A 26 -9.13 -20.18 -0.61
CA ALA A 26 -10.48 -20.01 -1.12
C ALA A 26 -10.55 -18.60 -1.73
N SER A 27 -10.71 -18.54 -3.05
CA SER A 27 -10.97 -17.35 -3.87
C SER A 27 -10.19 -16.10 -3.46
N ALA A 28 -9.05 -15.86 -4.11
CA ALA A 28 -8.57 -14.50 -4.28
C ALA A 28 -9.67 -13.72 -5.03
N ALA A 29 -10.42 -12.86 -4.34
CA ALA A 29 -11.30 -11.95 -5.04
C ALA A 29 -10.42 -11.13 -5.99
N THR A 30 -10.61 -11.32 -7.29
CA THR A 30 -10.14 -10.36 -8.29
C THR A 30 -11.10 -9.20 -8.19
N PHE A 31 -10.79 -8.23 -7.35
CA PHE A 31 -11.61 -7.04 -7.15
C PHE A 31 -12.01 -6.44 -8.51
N THR A 32 -13.27 -6.03 -8.63
CA THR A 32 -13.79 -5.37 -9.84
C THR A 32 -14.49 -4.08 -9.45
N TRP A 33 -14.32 -3.03 -10.27
CA TRP A 33 -14.83 -1.69 -9.94
C TRP A 33 -16.33 -1.52 -10.22
N GLU A 34 -16.99 -2.49 -10.86
CA GLU A 34 -18.40 -2.39 -11.22
C GLU A 34 -19.32 -2.69 -10.03
N ASN A 35 -20.50 -2.08 -10.04
CA ASN A 35 -21.57 -2.29 -9.06
C ASN A 35 -21.14 -1.99 -7.61
N LEU A 36 -20.28 -0.99 -7.41
CA LEU A 36 -19.95 -0.49 -6.08
C LEU A 36 -21.08 0.39 -5.57
N THR A 37 -21.57 0.09 -4.37
CA THR A 37 -22.49 0.98 -3.67
C THR A 37 -21.67 2.08 -2.97
N PRO A 38 -21.96 3.38 -3.21
CA PRO A 38 -21.34 4.47 -2.48
C PRO A 38 -21.75 4.45 -1.01
N TYR A 39 -20.77 4.64 -0.13
CA TYR A 39 -21.01 4.94 1.27
C TYR A 39 -21.31 6.42 1.46
N GLU A 40 -22.06 6.73 2.51
CA GLU A 40 -22.26 8.11 2.94
C GLU A 40 -20.97 8.67 3.53
N VAL A 41 -20.49 9.77 2.94
CA VAL A 41 -19.44 10.59 3.53
C VAL A 41 -20.07 11.43 4.64
N LYS A 42 -19.59 11.24 5.86
CA LYS A 42 -20.02 11.95 7.05
C LYS A 42 -19.14 13.16 7.27
N ASP A 43 -19.78 14.28 7.60
CA ASP A 43 -19.09 15.51 7.98
C ASP A 43 -18.30 15.27 9.27
N LYS A 44 -17.07 15.77 9.28
CA LYS A 44 -16.15 15.62 10.41
C LYS A 44 -16.69 16.10 11.76
N SER A 45 -17.66 17.02 11.78
CA SER A 45 -18.30 17.49 13.02
C SER A 45 -19.20 16.44 13.67
N THR A 46 -19.58 15.38 12.96
CA THR A 46 -20.36 14.27 13.51
C THR A 46 -19.50 13.18 14.13
N ASP A 47 -18.18 13.31 14.06
CA ASP A 47 -17.24 12.34 14.60
C ASP A 47 -17.06 12.51 16.12
N ASP A 48 -17.49 11.50 16.86
CA ASP A 48 -17.43 11.41 18.32
C ASP A 48 -16.27 10.54 18.82
N SER A 49 -15.43 10.00 17.93
CA SER A 49 -14.31 9.12 18.29
C SER A 49 -13.14 9.84 18.96
N GLY A 50 -13.12 11.18 18.87
CA GLY A 50 -11.99 12.00 19.27
C GLY A 50 -10.89 12.12 18.19
N PHE A 51 -11.04 11.51 17.02
CA PHE A 51 -10.06 11.62 15.93
C PHE A 51 -9.82 13.07 15.49
N GLN A 52 -10.85 13.91 15.47
CA GLN A 52 -10.75 15.30 15.02
C GLN A 52 -9.70 16.12 15.78
N SER A 53 -9.50 15.87 17.09
CA SER A 53 -8.49 16.57 17.88
C SER A 53 -7.06 16.13 17.55
N ARG A 54 -6.91 14.95 16.92
CA ARG A 54 -5.63 14.34 16.55
C ARG A 54 -5.20 14.63 15.13
N ILE A 55 -6.09 15.15 14.27
CA ILE A 55 -5.77 15.49 12.87
C ILE A 55 -4.45 16.26 12.72
N PRO A 56 -4.14 17.31 13.54
CA PRO A 56 -2.88 18.03 13.42
C PRO A 56 -1.63 17.14 13.57
N GLU A 57 -1.72 16.09 14.41
CA GLU A 57 -0.63 15.12 14.63
C GLU A 57 -0.40 14.25 13.40
N PHE A 58 -1.43 14.03 12.57
CA PHE A 58 -1.29 13.22 11.37
C PHE A 58 -0.97 14.03 10.11
N GLN A 59 -1.35 15.32 10.08
CA GLN A 59 -1.02 16.22 8.97
C GLN A 59 0.48 16.38 8.76
N GLN A 60 1.33 16.13 9.77
CA GLN A 60 2.78 16.15 9.60
C GLN A 60 3.32 15.12 8.60
N TYR A 61 2.55 14.05 8.32
CA TYR A 61 2.92 13.02 7.36
C TYR A 61 2.47 13.34 5.93
N VAL A 62 1.63 14.36 5.77
CA VAL A 62 1.23 14.88 4.48
C VAL A 62 2.30 15.84 3.99
N GLN A 63 2.69 15.71 2.73
CA GLN A 63 3.75 16.48 2.11
C GLN A 63 3.24 17.18 0.85
N GLN A 64 3.94 18.21 0.42
CA GLN A 64 3.68 18.81 -0.89
C GLN A 64 3.89 17.76 -1.99
N GLU A 65 3.14 17.88 -3.07
CA GLU A 65 3.37 17.17 -4.34
C GLU A 65 4.86 17.00 -4.66
N ARG A 66 5.27 15.78 -5.05
CA ARG A 66 6.65 15.31 -5.32
C ARG A 66 7.55 15.08 -4.10
N ILE A 67 7.03 15.24 -2.90
CA ILE A 67 7.77 14.98 -1.66
C ILE A 67 7.19 13.74 -0.98
N ALA A 68 7.99 12.67 -0.92
CA ALA A 68 7.53 11.41 -0.35
C ALA A 68 7.15 11.55 1.13
N ILE A 69 6.17 10.76 1.56
CA ILE A 69 5.82 10.60 2.98
C ILE A 69 7.10 10.26 3.77
N PRO A 70 7.36 10.92 4.94
CA PRO A 70 8.56 10.70 5.74
C PRO A 70 8.53 9.33 6.42
N GLU A 71 8.91 8.29 5.67
CA GLU A 71 8.81 6.89 6.10
C GLU A 71 9.83 6.51 7.18
N ASP A 72 10.89 7.28 7.36
CA ASP A 72 11.97 7.01 8.32
C ASP A 72 11.54 7.12 9.79
N THR A 73 10.43 7.81 10.05
CA THR A 73 9.82 7.93 11.38
C THR A 73 8.64 6.99 11.61
N LEU A 74 8.28 6.18 10.61
CA LEU A 74 7.05 5.41 10.59
C LEU A 74 7.30 3.90 10.50
N ASN A 75 6.46 3.12 11.17
CA ASN A 75 6.52 1.67 11.07
C ASN A 75 5.78 1.20 9.80
N LYS A 76 6.53 0.76 8.78
CA LYS A 76 5.97 0.36 7.48
C LYS A 76 5.38 -1.05 7.51
N LEU A 77 4.10 -1.15 7.19
CA LEU A 77 3.34 -2.40 7.20
C LEU A 77 3.18 -3.00 5.79
N ASP A 78 2.89 -4.30 5.71
CA ASP A 78 2.50 -4.97 4.48
C ASP A 78 0.99 -4.80 4.22
N PRO A 79 0.56 -3.94 3.27
CA PRO A 79 -0.85 -3.70 2.99
C PRO A 79 -1.56 -4.90 2.36
N THR A 80 -0.83 -5.93 1.90
CA THR A 80 -1.44 -7.18 1.38
C THR A 80 -1.87 -8.13 2.51
N LYS A 81 -1.58 -7.78 3.77
CA LYS A 81 -1.79 -8.60 4.97
C LYS A 81 -2.72 -7.94 5.99
N LEU A 82 -3.49 -6.93 5.57
CA LEU A 82 -4.48 -6.30 6.45
C LEU A 82 -5.58 -7.30 6.81
N SER A 83 -5.61 -7.68 8.08
CA SER A 83 -6.64 -8.57 8.63
C SER A 83 -6.98 -8.18 10.06
N LEU A 84 -8.25 -8.35 10.44
CA LEU A 84 -8.70 -8.08 11.80
C LEU A 84 -8.49 -9.30 12.69
N LYS A 85 -7.80 -9.11 13.81
CA LYS A 85 -7.66 -10.12 14.88
C LYS A 85 -8.93 -10.21 15.73
N ASN A 86 -9.55 -9.06 15.99
CA ASN A 86 -10.76 -8.87 16.79
C ASN A 86 -11.80 -8.11 15.95
N ASP A 87 -13.07 -8.28 16.27
CA ASP A 87 -14.15 -7.46 15.70
C ASP A 87 -13.85 -5.97 15.90
N HIS A 88 -14.04 -5.16 14.86
CA HIS A 88 -13.78 -3.72 14.94
C HIS A 88 -14.68 -2.92 14.03
N ASN A 89 -15.07 -1.72 14.45
CA ASN A 89 -15.77 -0.77 13.61
C ASN A 89 -14.78 -0.03 12.71
N VAL A 90 -14.76 -0.35 11.42
CA VAL A 90 -13.77 0.21 10.51
C VAL A 90 -14.23 1.57 10.01
N ARG A 91 -13.43 2.60 10.23
CA ARG A 91 -13.64 3.96 9.73
C ARG A 91 -12.46 4.40 8.88
N VAL A 92 -12.74 5.14 7.81
CA VAL A 92 -11.76 5.72 6.89
C VAL A 92 -11.94 7.22 6.87
N TRP A 93 -10.91 7.98 7.26
CA TRP A 93 -10.91 9.44 7.21
C TRP A 93 -10.08 9.93 6.04
N PHE A 94 -10.60 10.93 5.34
CA PHE A 94 -9.83 11.73 4.39
C PHE A 94 -8.85 12.60 5.17
N LEU A 95 -7.54 12.39 4.94
CA LEU A 95 -6.51 13.19 5.58
C LEU A 95 -6.08 14.36 4.69
N ASN A 96 -5.73 14.09 3.44
CA ASN A 96 -5.33 15.13 2.49
C ASN A 96 -5.25 14.60 1.05
N GLU A 97 -5.11 15.53 0.12
CA GLU A 97 -4.87 15.32 -1.31
C GLU A 97 -3.59 16.06 -1.69
N GLY A 98 -2.62 15.31 -2.21
CA GLY A 98 -1.30 15.77 -2.62
C GLY A 98 -1.21 16.15 -4.09
N ALA A 99 -2.08 15.60 -4.95
CA ALA A 99 -2.05 15.75 -6.40
C ALA A 99 -3.37 16.33 -6.97
N GLY A 100 -3.43 16.54 -8.29
CA GLY A 100 -4.57 17.21 -8.95
C GLY A 100 -5.68 16.29 -9.50
N TYR A 101 -5.56 14.97 -9.33
CA TYR A 101 -6.54 14.01 -9.85
C TYR A 101 -7.71 13.82 -8.89
N LYS A 102 -8.92 13.81 -9.44
CA LYS A 102 -10.15 13.55 -8.68
C LYS A 102 -10.36 12.05 -8.55
N ASN A 103 -9.54 11.46 -7.69
CA ASN A 103 -9.49 10.03 -7.49
C ASN A 103 -10.77 9.48 -6.86
N GLN A 104 -10.96 8.16 -6.96
CA GLN A 104 -11.97 7.42 -6.21
C GLN A 104 -11.31 6.38 -5.30
N LEU A 105 -11.83 6.19 -4.08
CA LEU A 105 -11.39 5.12 -3.15
C LEU A 105 -12.48 4.07 -3.00
N ALA A 106 -12.12 2.81 -3.16
CA ALA A 106 -12.97 1.67 -2.89
C ALA A 106 -12.30 0.71 -1.90
N TYR A 107 -13.09 -0.21 -1.36
CA TYR A 107 -12.59 -1.29 -0.52
C TYR A 107 -13.30 -2.60 -0.82
N GLU A 108 -12.69 -3.70 -0.36
CA GLU A 108 -13.38 -4.96 -0.14
C GLU A 108 -13.03 -5.55 1.23
N ALA A 109 -13.94 -6.37 1.75
CA ALA A 109 -13.82 -7.12 2.98
C ALA A 109 -14.18 -8.59 2.71
N ILE A 110 -13.28 -9.50 3.11
CA ILE A 110 -13.40 -10.94 2.86
C ILE A 110 -13.28 -11.70 4.18
N ASN A 111 -14.31 -12.45 4.56
CA ASN A 111 -14.29 -13.35 5.72
C ASN A 111 -14.93 -14.70 5.38
N GLY A 112 -14.12 -15.69 5.01
CA GLY A 112 -14.62 -16.97 4.52
C GLY A 112 -15.45 -16.79 3.23
N SER A 113 -16.74 -17.11 3.29
CA SER A 113 -17.69 -16.88 2.19
C SER A 113 -18.28 -15.47 2.17
N ASP A 114 -18.13 -14.70 3.25
CA ASP A 114 -18.69 -13.37 3.35
C ASP A 114 -17.82 -12.39 2.58
N TYR A 115 -18.41 -11.78 1.55
CA TYR A 115 -17.76 -10.83 0.66
C TYR A 115 -18.55 -9.51 0.65
N GLN A 116 -17.87 -8.41 0.92
CA GLN A 116 -18.43 -7.07 0.83
C GLN A 116 -17.46 -6.18 0.05
N LYS A 117 -18.00 -5.28 -0.76
CA LYS A 117 -17.21 -4.23 -1.42
C LYS A 117 -18.05 -2.97 -1.53
N GLY A 118 -17.39 -1.83 -1.64
CA GLY A 118 -18.09 -0.55 -1.82
C GLY A 118 -17.16 0.58 -2.18
N LEU A 119 -17.77 1.68 -2.61
CA LEU A 119 -17.09 2.92 -2.93
C LEU A 119 -17.07 3.78 -1.66
N VAL A 120 -15.87 4.04 -1.14
CA VAL A 120 -15.64 4.82 0.07
C VAL A 120 -15.76 6.31 -0.26
N PHE A 121 -14.96 6.80 -1.21
CA PHE A 121 -15.04 8.18 -1.69
C PHE A 121 -15.22 8.19 -3.21
N ASP A 122 -16.28 8.86 -3.67
CA ASP A 122 -16.61 8.99 -5.11
C ASP A 122 -15.88 10.14 -5.80
N ASN A 123 -15.52 11.17 -5.04
CA ASN A 123 -14.68 12.26 -5.50
C ASN A 123 -13.76 12.65 -4.35
N ILE A 124 -12.49 12.30 -4.48
CA ILE A 124 -11.45 12.77 -3.58
C ILE A 124 -10.95 14.08 -4.15
N SER A 125 -11.55 15.18 -3.67
CA SER A 125 -10.99 16.51 -3.90
C SER A 125 -11.21 17.42 -2.70
N CYS A 126 -10.14 18.08 -2.25
CA CYS A 126 -10.19 18.91 -1.04
C CYS A 126 -10.79 20.29 -1.31
N ASN A 127 -11.77 20.69 -0.50
CA ASN A 127 -12.50 21.95 -0.65
C ASN A 127 -11.76 23.15 -0.05
N THR A 128 -11.08 23.98 -0.84
CA THR A 128 -10.36 25.16 -0.30
C THR A 128 -11.28 26.30 0.16
N SER A 129 -12.58 26.24 -0.16
CA SER A 129 -13.56 27.24 0.31
C SER A 129 -13.87 27.10 1.81
N ASN A 130 -13.51 25.97 2.42
CA ASN A 130 -13.66 25.75 3.85
C ASN A 130 -12.34 26.04 4.58
N GLY A 131 -12.37 26.94 5.59
CA GLY A 131 -11.19 27.27 6.39
C GLY A 131 -10.57 26.07 7.13
N ALA A 132 -11.35 25.01 7.34
CA ALA A 132 -10.90 23.71 7.81
C ALA A 132 -9.77 23.08 6.96
N ASN A 133 -9.67 23.48 5.69
CA ASN A 133 -8.80 22.87 4.68
C ASN A 133 -7.61 23.75 4.31
N SER A 134 -7.27 24.71 5.18
CA SER A 134 -6.11 25.60 4.98
C SER A 134 -4.76 24.86 4.87
N THR A 135 -4.71 23.57 5.23
CA THR A 135 -3.52 22.71 5.12
C THR A 135 -3.63 21.69 3.97
N CYS A 136 -4.65 21.77 3.12
CA CYS A 136 -4.70 20.95 1.92
C CYS A 136 -3.55 21.29 0.97
N GLN A 137 -2.86 20.27 0.47
CA GLN A 137 -1.69 20.48 -0.39
C GLN A 137 -2.11 20.84 -1.81
N MET A 138 -3.11 20.11 -2.33
CA MET A 138 -3.72 20.37 -3.63
C MET A 138 -5.24 20.39 -3.49
N GLY A 139 -5.80 21.51 -3.03
CA GLY A 139 -7.24 21.68 -2.98
C GLY A 139 -7.78 22.59 -4.09
N GLU A 140 -9.10 22.55 -4.28
CA GLU A 140 -9.84 23.37 -5.25
C GLU A 140 -11.11 23.96 -4.62
N GLU A 141 -11.61 25.06 -5.20
CA GLU A 141 -12.77 25.79 -4.66
C GLU A 141 -14.06 24.94 -4.67
N ASN A 142 -14.19 24.08 -5.68
CA ASN A 142 -15.30 23.14 -5.87
C ASN A 142 -14.99 21.72 -5.35
N GLY A 143 -13.97 21.58 -4.50
CA GLY A 143 -13.70 20.32 -3.82
C GLY A 143 -14.86 19.89 -2.94
N VAL A 144 -14.99 18.59 -2.67
CA VAL A 144 -16.14 18.04 -1.95
C VAL A 144 -15.82 17.49 -0.56
N LEU A 145 -14.54 17.27 -0.25
CA LEU A 145 -14.11 16.76 1.04
C LEU A 145 -13.46 17.85 1.89
N ASN A 146 -13.69 17.76 3.20
CA ASN A 146 -12.90 18.45 4.20
C ASN A 146 -11.95 17.48 4.89
N ILE A 147 -10.77 17.97 5.27
CA ILE A 147 -9.85 17.23 6.13
C ILE A 147 -10.61 16.78 7.39
N GLY A 148 -10.64 15.47 7.59
CA GLY A 148 -11.34 14.82 8.69
C GLY A 148 -12.75 14.30 8.36
N ASP A 149 -13.28 14.56 7.17
CA ASP A 149 -14.50 13.88 6.70
C ASP A 149 -14.23 12.38 6.57
N TYR A 150 -15.26 11.57 6.80
CA TYR A 150 -15.04 10.14 7.01
C TYR A 150 -16.18 9.28 6.52
N VAL A 151 -15.86 8.01 6.36
CA VAL A 151 -16.81 6.95 6.02
C VAL A 151 -16.75 5.89 7.10
N ASP A 152 -17.92 5.48 7.58
CA ASP A 152 -18.07 4.36 8.51
C ASP A 152 -18.44 3.10 7.71
N LEU A 153 -17.51 2.15 7.64
CA LEU A 153 -17.69 0.88 6.94
C LEU A 153 -18.44 -0.15 7.80
N GLY A 154 -18.76 0.21 9.04
CA GLY A 154 -19.40 -0.65 10.02
C GLY A 154 -18.45 -1.64 10.67
N THR A 155 -19.01 -2.43 11.59
CA THR A 155 -18.28 -3.48 12.30
C THR A 155 -17.97 -4.64 11.36
N LYS A 156 -16.69 -4.99 11.28
CA LYS A 156 -16.19 -6.17 10.57
C LYS A 156 -15.74 -7.20 11.59
N ALA A 157 -16.08 -8.46 11.34
CA ALA A 157 -15.74 -9.55 12.26
C ALA A 157 -14.24 -9.88 12.23
N ALA A 158 -13.74 -10.47 13.31
CA ALA A 158 -12.42 -11.09 13.37
C ALA A 158 -12.22 -12.06 12.19
N GLY A 159 -10.98 -12.13 11.68
CA GLY A 159 -10.62 -12.89 10.49
C GLY A 159 -10.89 -12.18 9.16
N THR A 160 -11.61 -11.05 9.17
CA THR A 160 -11.86 -10.28 7.94
C THR A 160 -10.56 -9.72 7.39
N LYS A 161 -10.30 -10.00 6.10
CA LYS A 161 -9.24 -9.35 5.31
C LYS A 161 -9.79 -8.11 4.63
N LEU A 162 -9.02 -7.03 4.63
CA LEU A 162 -9.39 -5.76 4.00
C LEU A 162 -8.41 -5.42 2.89
N ASN A 163 -8.93 -5.01 1.73
CA ASN A 163 -8.12 -4.41 0.68
C ASN A 163 -8.72 -3.06 0.30
N PHE A 164 -7.86 -2.10 -0.02
CA PHE A 164 -8.23 -0.77 -0.49
C PHE A 164 -7.70 -0.57 -1.91
N PHE A 165 -8.49 0.12 -2.72
CA PHE A 165 -8.19 0.35 -4.12
C PHE A 165 -8.44 1.80 -4.49
N LEU A 166 -7.51 2.39 -5.23
CA LEU A 166 -7.67 3.71 -5.82
C LEU A 166 -7.98 3.56 -7.30
N LYS A 167 -8.92 4.34 -7.80
CA LYS A 167 -9.07 4.57 -9.25
C LYS A 167 -8.59 5.96 -9.59
N ALA A 168 -7.52 6.00 -10.39
CA ALA A 168 -6.85 7.22 -10.81
C ALA A 168 -7.79 8.11 -11.62
N ASP A 169 -7.96 9.36 -11.18
CA ASP A 169 -8.90 10.34 -11.75
C ASP A 169 -10.31 9.78 -11.97
N GLY A 170 -10.73 8.80 -11.15
CA GLY A 170 -11.92 7.99 -11.39
C GLY A 170 -13.22 8.78 -11.50
N PHE A 171 -13.30 9.94 -10.85
CA PHE A 171 -14.45 10.84 -10.91
C PHE A 171 -14.61 11.47 -12.30
N ASN A 172 -13.51 11.86 -12.96
CA ASN A 172 -13.53 12.47 -14.30
C ASN A 172 -13.35 11.41 -15.41
N ASN A 173 -12.69 10.31 -15.10
CA ASN A 173 -12.32 9.26 -16.03
C ASN A 173 -12.83 7.88 -15.55
N PRO A 174 -14.00 7.43 -16.02
CA PRO A 174 -14.54 6.11 -15.64
C PRO A 174 -13.69 4.94 -16.14
N ASN A 175 -12.71 5.16 -17.01
CA ASN A 175 -11.75 4.15 -17.47
C ASN A 175 -10.36 4.31 -16.83
N GLY A 176 -10.23 5.12 -15.78
CA GLY A 176 -9.01 5.29 -15.02
C GLY A 176 -8.43 3.98 -14.50
N TYR A 177 -7.10 3.94 -14.35
CA TYR A 177 -6.40 2.77 -13.82
C TYR A 177 -6.80 2.51 -12.37
N VAL A 178 -6.89 1.23 -12.01
CA VAL A 178 -7.19 0.78 -10.66
C VAL A 178 -5.93 0.23 -10.03
N TYR A 179 -5.62 0.70 -8.83
CA TYR A 179 -4.44 0.34 -8.07
C TYR A 179 -4.81 -0.19 -6.69
N GLY A 180 -4.15 -1.25 -6.24
CA GLY A 180 -4.29 -1.80 -4.90
C GLY A 180 -2.95 -2.22 -4.30
N ALA A 181 -3.04 -2.93 -3.17
CA ALA A 181 -1.88 -3.38 -2.39
C ALA A 181 -1.01 -4.43 -3.12
N ASP A 182 -1.61 -5.33 -3.88
CA ASP A 182 -0.88 -6.35 -4.63
C ASP A 182 -0.36 -5.77 -5.96
N ALA A 183 0.92 -5.41 -5.99
CA ALA A 183 1.58 -4.92 -7.20
C ALA A 183 1.39 -5.86 -8.39
N THR A 184 1.33 -7.18 -8.20
CA THR A 184 1.17 -8.11 -9.32
C THR A 184 -0.19 -8.00 -10.01
N GLN A 185 -1.17 -7.41 -9.33
CA GLN A 185 -2.50 -7.13 -9.87
C GLN A 185 -2.62 -5.72 -10.48
N ASN A 186 -1.73 -4.79 -10.10
CA ASN A 186 -1.72 -3.45 -10.67
C ASN A 186 -1.40 -3.48 -12.18
N PRO A 187 -1.94 -2.53 -12.98
CA PRO A 187 -1.75 -2.48 -14.43
C PRO A 187 -0.29 -2.48 -14.89
N ASP A 188 0.59 -1.83 -14.14
CA ASP A 188 2.02 -1.66 -14.44
C ASP A 188 2.96 -2.61 -13.67
N LYS A 189 2.40 -3.44 -12.79
CA LYS A 189 3.13 -4.35 -11.90
C LYS A 189 3.98 -3.68 -10.82
N LEU A 190 3.65 -2.45 -10.43
CA LEU A 190 4.33 -1.70 -9.39
C LEU A 190 3.45 -1.52 -8.13
N ASN A 191 4.07 -1.18 -6.99
CA ASN A 191 3.31 -0.81 -5.79
C ASN A 191 2.62 0.53 -5.98
N HIS A 192 1.39 0.71 -5.54
CA HIS A 192 0.72 2.02 -5.60
C HIS A 192 0.09 2.44 -4.27
N LEU A 193 0.34 1.65 -3.24
CA LEU A 193 -0.19 1.81 -1.90
C LEU A 193 0.94 1.55 -0.91
N VAL A 194 1.16 2.50 -0.01
CA VAL A 194 2.00 2.33 1.18
C VAL A 194 1.15 2.43 2.43
N ALA A 195 1.48 1.64 3.45
CA ALA A 195 0.75 1.63 4.71
C ALA A 195 1.73 1.70 5.88
N TYR A 196 1.41 2.53 6.86
CA TYR A 196 2.21 2.74 8.05
C TYR A 196 1.34 2.68 9.31
N GLU A 197 1.87 2.12 10.39
CA GLU A 197 1.28 2.28 11.71
C GLU A 197 1.70 3.63 12.30
N THR A 198 0.73 4.37 12.83
CA THR A 198 0.97 5.59 13.61
C THR A 198 -0.12 5.75 14.67
N ASP A 199 0.29 5.78 15.94
CA ASP A 199 -0.56 5.98 17.11
C ASP A 199 -1.82 5.11 17.17
N GLY A 200 -1.74 3.86 16.70
CA GLY A 200 -2.87 2.94 16.65
C GLY A 200 -3.83 3.16 15.48
N TYR A 201 -3.44 3.91 14.47
CA TYR A 201 -4.13 4.04 13.19
C TYR A 201 -3.24 3.54 12.04
N LEU A 202 -3.88 3.21 10.92
CA LEU A 202 -3.19 2.89 9.67
C LEU A 202 -3.20 4.12 8.77
N LEU A 203 -2.04 4.74 8.58
CA LEU A 203 -1.83 5.78 7.57
C LEU A 203 -1.63 5.10 6.22
N VAL A 204 -2.45 5.44 5.22
CA VAL A 204 -2.37 4.89 3.87
C VAL A 204 -2.16 6.01 2.88
N GLY A 205 -1.11 5.90 2.06
CA GLY A 205 -0.83 6.81 0.95
C GLY A 205 -0.88 6.06 -0.38
N PHE A 206 -1.40 6.72 -1.42
CA PHE A 206 -1.43 6.18 -2.77
C PHE A 206 -0.62 7.01 -3.76
N GLU A 207 -0.12 6.33 -4.79
CA GLU A 207 0.35 6.91 -6.05
C GLU A 207 -0.70 6.61 -7.14
N ASP A 208 -1.10 7.61 -7.92
CA ASP A 208 -2.12 7.53 -8.96
C ASP A 208 -1.55 7.58 -10.40
N LEU A 209 -0.26 7.87 -10.58
CA LEU A 209 0.38 7.87 -11.90
C LEU A 209 0.98 6.53 -12.26
N TYR A 210 0.70 6.10 -13.48
CA TYR A 210 1.18 4.83 -14.02
C TYR A 210 2.69 4.82 -14.25
N GLY A 211 3.34 3.73 -13.82
CA GLY A 211 4.70 3.37 -14.20
C GLY A 211 5.78 3.82 -13.20
N PRO A 212 7.07 3.53 -13.53
CA PRO A 212 8.17 3.81 -12.63
C PRO A 212 8.47 5.31 -12.56
N LYS A 213 9.17 5.71 -11.49
CA LYS A 213 9.61 7.09 -11.28
C LYS A 213 10.30 7.66 -12.54
N GLY A 214 9.87 8.84 -12.97
CA GLY A 214 10.36 9.52 -14.16
C GLY A 214 9.66 9.12 -15.47
N LEU A 215 8.75 8.13 -15.47
CA LEU A 215 7.98 7.79 -16.65
C LEU A 215 6.94 8.89 -16.94
N LYS A 216 6.90 9.34 -18.19
CA LYS A 216 5.84 10.21 -18.71
C LYS A 216 4.76 9.36 -19.36
N SER A 217 3.76 8.95 -18.60
CA SER A 217 2.66 8.14 -19.14
C SER A 217 1.47 8.10 -18.19
N ASP A 218 0.72 9.18 -18.12
CA ASP A 218 -0.58 9.28 -17.43
C ASP A 218 -1.79 8.96 -18.34
N GLY A 219 -1.56 8.23 -19.44
CA GLY A 219 -2.53 8.05 -20.52
C GLY A 219 -2.52 9.16 -21.59
N ASN A 220 -2.00 10.36 -21.26
CA ASN A 220 -1.81 11.48 -22.21
C ASN A 220 -0.34 11.90 -22.37
N GLY A 221 0.58 11.33 -21.58
CA GLY A 221 2.03 11.56 -21.64
C GLY A 221 2.49 12.90 -21.04
N LEU A 222 1.64 13.55 -20.24
CA LEU A 222 1.90 14.92 -19.74
C LEU A 222 2.49 14.92 -18.33
N LEU A 223 2.00 14.06 -17.44
CA LEU A 223 2.50 13.94 -16.07
C LEU A 223 3.62 12.90 -15.95
N THR A 224 4.51 13.11 -14.98
CA THR A 224 5.68 12.26 -14.72
C THR A 224 5.47 11.56 -13.38
N ALA A 225 5.35 10.23 -13.38
CA ALA A 225 5.23 9.47 -12.13
C ALA A 225 6.44 9.76 -11.23
N ASP A 226 6.22 10.10 -9.96
CA ASP A 226 7.28 10.52 -9.05
C ASP A 226 7.44 9.60 -7.82
N ARG A 227 6.44 8.73 -7.59
CA ARG A 227 6.49 7.59 -6.68
C ARG A 227 6.63 8.04 -5.23
N ASP A 228 5.95 9.12 -4.89
CA ASP A 228 6.00 9.74 -3.57
C ASP A 228 4.87 9.28 -2.64
N PHE A 229 3.83 8.66 -3.22
CA PHE A 229 2.66 8.08 -2.57
C PHE A 229 1.86 9.06 -1.70
N ASN A 230 1.91 10.36 -2.03
CA ASN A 230 1.16 11.38 -1.30
C ASN A 230 -0.04 11.93 -2.09
N ASP A 231 -0.28 11.47 -3.33
CA ASP A 231 -1.35 11.94 -4.21
C ASP A 231 -2.70 11.98 -3.50
N VAL A 232 -3.00 10.94 -2.72
CA VAL A 232 -4.05 10.95 -1.70
C VAL A 232 -3.59 10.20 -0.46
N VAL A 233 -3.98 10.72 0.71
CA VAL A 233 -3.64 10.15 2.01
C VAL A 233 -4.89 9.98 2.87
N PHE A 234 -5.01 8.80 3.48
CA PHE A 234 -6.10 8.42 4.37
C PHE A 234 -5.58 7.94 5.72
N LEU A 235 -6.43 8.04 6.73
CA LEU A 235 -6.27 7.30 7.97
C LEU A 235 -7.38 6.28 8.14
N ILE A 236 -7.03 5.11 8.65
CA ILE A 236 -7.96 4.01 8.81
C ILE A 236 -7.85 3.50 10.24
N ASP A 237 -8.99 3.45 10.93
CA ASP A 237 -9.09 2.82 12.23
C ASP A 237 -9.48 1.36 12.04
N LEU A 238 -8.47 0.50 12.21
CA LEU A 238 -8.65 -0.95 12.28
C LEU A 238 -8.63 -1.45 13.72
N GLY A 239 -8.39 -0.58 14.70
CA GLY A 239 -8.13 -0.95 16.10
C GLY A 239 -6.66 -1.33 16.32
N ARG A 240 -6.06 -0.78 17.39
CA ARG A 240 -4.63 -0.95 17.71
C ARG A 240 -4.18 -2.43 17.74
N ASP A 241 -4.97 -3.29 18.36
CA ASP A 241 -4.66 -4.72 18.48
C ASP A 241 -4.68 -5.46 17.14
N ASN A 242 -5.49 -4.99 16.19
CA ASN A 242 -5.55 -5.54 14.84
C ASN A 242 -4.34 -5.09 14.03
N ILE A 243 -4.00 -3.80 14.08
CA ILE A 243 -2.83 -3.24 13.39
C ILE A 243 -1.53 -3.90 13.85
N ALA A 244 -1.39 -4.16 15.16
CA ALA A 244 -0.23 -4.84 15.73
C ALA A 244 -0.01 -6.27 15.20
N THR A 245 -0.98 -6.87 14.49
CA THR A 245 -0.81 -8.17 13.82
C THR A 245 -0.40 -8.09 12.36
N VAL A 246 -0.44 -6.90 11.75
CA VAL A 246 0.00 -6.70 10.38
C VAL A 246 1.53 -6.77 10.37
N PRO A 247 2.14 -7.64 9.56
CA PRO A 247 3.59 -7.74 9.51
C PRO A 247 4.22 -6.49 8.87
N GLU A 248 5.45 -6.20 9.27
CA GLU A 248 6.27 -5.20 8.59
C GLU A 248 6.48 -5.59 7.11
N SER A 249 6.58 -4.59 6.24
CA SER A 249 6.83 -4.82 4.82
C SER A 249 8.22 -5.46 4.63
N ALA A 250 8.28 -6.63 3.98
CA ALA A 250 9.54 -7.37 3.74
C ALA A 250 10.53 -6.68 2.77
N SER A 251 10.24 -5.44 2.35
CA SER A 251 11.00 -4.63 1.39
C SER A 251 12.45 -4.36 1.83
N ALA A 252 12.80 -4.59 3.09
CA ALA A 252 14.16 -4.40 3.61
C ALA A 252 15.21 -5.44 3.14
N ILE A 253 14.82 -6.60 2.59
CA ILE A 253 15.77 -7.72 2.35
C ILE A 253 16.24 -7.83 0.88
N ALA A 254 15.55 -7.23 -0.10
CA ALA A 254 15.85 -7.43 -1.52
C ALA A 254 17.19 -6.81 -2.00
N LEU A 255 17.77 -5.85 -1.27
CA LEU A 255 18.99 -5.15 -1.66
C LEU A 255 20.29 -5.95 -1.43
N LEU A 256 20.26 -7.03 -0.64
CA LEU A 256 21.44 -7.88 -0.44
C LEU A 256 21.58 -9.00 -1.50
N GLY A 257 20.49 -9.36 -2.18
CA GLY A 257 20.47 -10.44 -3.18
C GLY A 257 21.09 -10.08 -4.54
N MET A 258 20.98 -8.82 -4.97
CA MET A 258 21.49 -8.39 -6.29
C MET A 258 22.96 -7.96 -6.26
N GLY A 259 23.51 -7.57 -5.11
CA GLY A 259 24.93 -7.25 -4.97
C GLY A 259 25.86 -8.47 -5.12
N GLY A 260 25.46 -9.62 -4.56
CA GLY A 260 26.26 -10.85 -4.59
C GLY A 260 26.45 -11.43 -6.00
N VAL A 261 25.39 -11.42 -6.83
CA VAL A 261 25.47 -11.93 -8.20
C VAL A 261 26.33 -11.02 -9.09
N GLY A 262 26.20 -9.70 -8.93
CA GLY A 262 27.01 -8.73 -9.67
C GLY A 262 28.51 -8.87 -9.38
N VAL A 263 28.90 -8.99 -8.10
CA VAL A 263 30.30 -9.16 -7.70
C VAL A 263 30.87 -10.51 -8.18
N VAL A 264 30.10 -11.61 -8.08
CA VAL A 264 30.56 -12.94 -8.54
C VAL A 264 30.72 -12.99 -10.06
N LEU A 265 29.81 -12.39 -10.83
CA LEU A 265 29.92 -12.33 -12.29
C LEU A 265 31.07 -11.42 -12.75
N GLN A 266 31.29 -10.30 -12.05
CA GLN A 266 32.40 -9.39 -12.36
C GLN A 266 33.76 -10.01 -12.01
N GLN A 267 33.86 -10.77 -10.91
CA GLN A 267 35.08 -11.50 -10.55
C GLN A 267 35.37 -12.64 -11.53
N ARG A 268 34.34 -13.37 -12.00
CA ARG A 268 34.50 -14.40 -13.06
C ARG A 268 35.00 -13.80 -14.37
N ARG A 269 34.46 -12.64 -14.79
CA ARG A 269 34.92 -11.92 -15.98
C ARG A 269 36.37 -11.42 -15.87
N ARG A 270 36.80 -10.97 -14.68
CA ARG A 270 38.18 -10.54 -14.43
C ARG A 270 39.17 -11.71 -14.50
N ARG A 271 38.83 -12.87 -13.92
CA ARG A 271 39.66 -14.09 -13.99
C ARG A 271 39.78 -14.64 -15.42
N GLN A 272 38.70 -14.59 -16.20
CA GLN A 272 38.75 -15.02 -17.61
C GLN A 272 39.59 -14.08 -18.50
N LYS A 273 39.60 -12.76 -18.24
CA LYS A 273 40.48 -11.83 -18.95
C LYS A 273 41.95 -12.00 -18.60
N GLN A 274 42.29 -12.27 -17.33
CA GLN A 274 43.67 -12.56 -16.93
C GLN A 274 44.18 -13.89 -17.50
N ALA A 275 43.35 -14.93 -17.56
CA ALA A 275 43.73 -16.22 -18.17
C ALA A 275 44.01 -16.14 -19.68
N LYS A 276 43.41 -15.16 -20.38
CA LYS A 276 43.62 -14.91 -21.82
C LYS A 276 44.85 -14.05 -22.14
N GLN A 277 45.47 -13.43 -21.14
CA GLN A 277 46.69 -12.62 -21.29
C GLN A 277 47.97 -13.39 -20.97
N ILE A 278 47.85 -14.61 -20.43
CA ILE A 278 48.97 -15.47 -20.02
C ILE A 278 49.07 -16.72 -20.92
N ALA A 279 48.24 -16.82 -21.97
CA ALA A 279 48.26 -17.88 -22.98
C ALA A 279 48.77 -17.34 -24.32
#